data_AF-A0A970QN95-F1
#
_entry.id   AF-A0A970QN95-F1
#
_cell.length_a   1.000
_cell.length_b   1.000
_cell.length_c   1.000
_cell.angle_alpha   90.00
_cell.angle_beta   90.00
_cell.angle_gamma   90.00
#
_symmetry.space_group_name_H-M   'P 1'
#
loop_
_entity.id
_entity.type
_entity.pdbx_description
1 polymer ?
#
loop_
_entity_poly.entity_id
_entity_poly.type
_entity_poly.pdbx_seq_one_letter_code
_entity_poly.pdbx_strand_id
1 'polypeptide(L)'
;MRFHDSSYVEWKNDSLLAVPDNTWWKREVFDISNEVCFANVQFRFKIKKGNTTGTHFSSGWFIDDFIIQASVHPIVPPELSFITTYPDTVFETGPFPFIAKIKSRTLAPLNIPVLKYTSTYNQIVTHDSIVMTAVEGDSIWSATIPQHVYGTEIQYSVFAEDTMGNNDFRQGHFHIKRLPPYVLNSVALHKMDAPDTVEKYNTLMPVLVTIKNKGLNNLQSANIQWSVNGITQTSVNWSGNLPDGFQDQVVIGSYLSGMHGTYDEIWVWVKLPNGVSDSILNDDTLKLKIYNCKELFDGDYIIGQNPLSDFATINLALQSLKNADCIRGDIRFQLASGTYTENIDLTNFANYLNGYSLTLTSLANHKDSVVLNDTAGTLITINNTNNIYINSLTLDVAQRGTYAIEFKGSANNIEIRDCNIYANPTAVTEAYAGIMKSENVNGIANNVRIIHNVFDGGF
;
A
#
# COMPACT_ATOMS: atom_id res chain seq x y z
N MET A 1 31.71 -15.97 -33.87
CA MET A 1 31.91 -16.80 -32.66
C MET A 1 32.45 -18.16 -33.07
N ARG A 2 33.25 -18.84 -32.24
CA ARG A 2 33.92 -20.11 -32.57
C ARG A 2 33.95 -21.01 -31.35
N PHE A 3 33.62 -22.29 -31.56
CA PHE A 3 33.89 -23.39 -30.64
C PHE A 3 34.75 -24.43 -31.38
N HIS A 4 35.42 -25.28 -30.62
CA HIS A 4 36.29 -26.34 -31.13
C HIS A 4 36.08 -27.63 -30.33
N ASP A 5 36.71 -28.72 -30.76
CA ASP A 5 36.58 -30.05 -30.17
C ASP A 5 36.92 -30.13 -28.67
N SER A 6 37.79 -29.24 -28.17
CA SER A 6 38.06 -29.12 -26.72
C SER A 6 37.12 -28.19 -25.93
N SER A 7 36.05 -27.66 -26.56
CA SER A 7 35.09 -26.79 -25.85
C SER A 7 34.25 -27.56 -24.83
N TYR A 8 34.07 -28.87 -25.02
CA TYR A 8 33.37 -29.76 -24.09
C TYR A 8 34.15 -31.06 -23.89
N VAL A 9 34.20 -31.54 -22.66
CA VAL A 9 34.95 -32.76 -22.29
C VAL A 9 34.32 -34.00 -22.93
N GLU A 10 33.02 -33.97 -23.19
CA GLU A 10 32.25 -35.05 -23.81
C GLU A 10 32.59 -35.26 -25.29
N TRP A 11 33.17 -34.28 -25.98
CA TRP A 11 33.50 -34.37 -27.40
C TRP A 11 34.82 -35.12 -27.70
N LYS A 12 35.50 -35.62 -26.65
CA LYS A 12 36.66 -36.54 -26.70
C LYS A 12 37.70 -36.17 -27.78
N ASN A 13 38.24 -34.96 -27.70
CA ASN A 13 39.21 -34.41 -28.65
C ASN A 13 40.54 -35.18 -28.74
N ASP A 14 40.81 -36.07 -27.79
CA ASP A 14 42.01 -36.91 -27.70
C ASP A 14 41.84 -38.30 -28.35
N SER A 15 40.64 -38.64 -28.83
CA SER A 15 40.33 -39.97 -29.39
C SER A 15 39.87 -39.92 -30.85
N LEU A 16 40.71 -40.47 -31.75
CA LEU A 16 40.43 -40.52 -33.19
C LEU A 16 39.38 -41.55 -33.60
N LEU A 17 38.97 -42.44 -32.69
CA LEU A 17 37.98 -43.50 -32.92
C LEU A 17 36.66 -43.24 -32.19
N ALA A 18 36.49 -42.05 -31.60
CA ALA A 18 35.28 -41.74 -30.86
C ALA A 18 34.07 -41.61 -31.81
N VAL A 19 32.97 -42.25 -31.41
CA VAL A 19 31.69 -42.24 -32.14
C VAL A 19 30.71 -41.39 -31.34
N PRO A 20 30.27 -40.22 -31.86
CA PRO A 20 29.29 -39.38 -31.18
C PRO A 20 27.97 -40.11 -30.95
N ASP A 21 27.35 -39.85 -29.79
CA ASP A 21 26.01 -40.32 -29.44
C ASP A 21 25.12 -39.16 -29.00
N ASN A 22 23.84 -39.42 -28.72
CA ASN A 22 22.87 -38.38 -28.37
C ASN A 22 23.20 -37.60 -27.08
N THR A 23 24.09 -38.09 -26.23
CA THR A 23 24.53 -37.38 -25.02
C THR A 23 25.56 -36.28 -25.33
N TRP A 24 26.10 -36.24 -26.55
CA TRP A 24 27.11 -35.26 -26.99
C TRP A 24 26.51 -33.95 -27.50
N TRP A 25 25.20 -33.88 -27.73
CA TRP A 25 24.53 -32.65 -28.18
C TRP A 25 24.65 -31.54 -27.14
N LYS A 26 25.09 -30.36 -27.58
CA LYS A 26 25.18 -29.15 -26.76
C LYS A 26 24.41 -28.02 -27.42
N ARG A 27 23.65 -27.26 -26.63
CA ARG A 27 22.95 -26.06 -27.09
C ARG A 27 23.89 -24.86 -26.91
N GLU A 28 24.24 -24.22 -28.02
CA GLU A 28 24.99 -22.97 -28.02
C GLU A 28 24.05 -21.79 -28.31
N VAL A 29 24.21 -20.68 -27.59
CA VAL A 29 23.42 -19.46 -27.77
C VAL A 29 24.36 -18.29 -28.08
N PHE A 30 24.04 -17.57 -29.15
CA PHE A 30 24.85 -16.48 -29.65
C PHE A 30 23.98 -15.24 -29.85
N ASP A 31 24.20 -14.20 -29.03
CA ASP A 31 23.57 -12.91 -29.27
C ASP A 31 24.38 -12.15 -30.33
N ILE A 32 23.72 -11.88 -31.44
CA ILE A 32 24.26 -11.12 -32.59
C ILE A 32 23.42 -9.88 -32.86
N SER A 33 22.50 -9.50 -31.97
CA SER A 33 21.49 -8.48 -32.22
C SER A 33 22.11 -7.15 -32.66
N ASN A 34 23.25 -6.77 -32.08
CA ASN A 34 23.99 -5.56 -32.47
C ASN A 34 24.61 -5.62 -33.87
N GLU A 35 24.88 -6.82 -34.39
CA GLU A 35 25.53 -7.04 -35.69
C GLU A 35 24.52 -7.18 -36.83
N VAL A 36 23.29 -7.59 -36.51
CA VAL A 36 22.26 -7.95 -37.50
C VAL A 36 21.04 -7.02 -37.51
N CYS A 37 21.00 -6.01 -36.65
CA CYS A 37 19.85 -5.12 -36.46
C CYS A 37 19.49 -4.22 -37.65
N PHE A 38 20.40 -4.01 -38.62
CA PHE A 38 20.19 -3.06 -39.73
C PHE A 38 20.41 -3.63 -41.13
N ALA A 39 20.59 -4.95 -41.30
CA ALA A 39 20.93 -5.54 -42.59
C ALA A 39 20.26 -6.89 -42.85
N ASN A 40 20.05 -7.21 -44.13
CA ASN A 40 19.78 -8.58 -44.53
C ASN A 40 21.02 -9.42 -44.29
N VAL A 41 20.91 -10.41 -43.42
CA VAL A 41 22.04 -11.28 -43.05
C VAL A 41 21.85 -12.68 -43.58
N GLN A 42 22.97 -13.32 -43.90
CA GLN A 42 23.03 -14.73 -44.23
C GLN A 42 23.84 -15.46 -43.17
N PHE A 43 23.26 -16.52 -42.60
CA PHE A 43 23.95 -17.39 -41.68
C PHE A 43 24.79 -18.40 -42.46
N ARG A 44 26.09 -18.42 -42.20
CA ARG A 44 27.01 -19.39 -42.79
C ARG A 44 27.73 -20.15 -41.69
N PHE A 45 27.45 -21.46 -41.61
CA PHE A 45 28.27 -22.37 -40.83
C PHE A 45 29.52 -22.72 -41.62
N LYS A 46 30.69 -22.39 -41.07
CA LYS A 46 31.97 -22.76 -41.65
C LYS A 46 32.67 -23.76 -40.75
N ILE A 47 32.64 -25.01 -41.16
CA ILE A 47 33.39 -26.07 -40.51
C ILE A 47 34.81 -26.05 -41.08
N LYS A 48 35.81 -25.86 -40.22
CA LYS A 48 37.22 -25.92 -40.61
C LYS A 48 37.84 -27.19 -40.05
N LYS A 49 38.29 -28.07 -40.95
CA LYS A 49 39.12 -29.21 -40.56
C LYS A 49 40.46 -28.72 -40.01
N GLY A 50 40.94 -29.35 -38.93
CA GLY A 50 42.30 -29.15 -38.44
C GLY A 50 43.37 -29.65 -39.42
N ASN A 51 44.62 -29.25 -39.20
CA ASN A 51 45.74 -29.57 -40.11
C ASN A 51 46.55 -30.82 -39.68
N THR A 52 46.04 -31.60 -38.72
CA THR A 52 46.76 -32.76 -38.17
C THR A 52 46.67 -33.96 -39.11
N THR A 53 47.82 -34.40 -39.62
CA THR A 53 47.93 -35.60 -40.48
C THR A 53 47.42 -36.84 -39.74
N GLY A 54 46.72 -37.75 -40.43
CA GLY A 54 46.18 -38.98 -39.84
C GLY A 54 44.76 -38.88 -39.28
N THR A 55 44.17 -37.69 -39.20
CA THR A 55 42.83 -37.46 -38.61
C THR A 55 41.65 -37.65 -39.58
N HIS A 56 41.86 -38.38 -40.68
CA HIS A 56 40.87 -38.50 -41.77
C HIS A 56 39.71 -39.45 -41.47
N PHE A 57 39.80 -40.25 -40.41
CA PHE A 57 38.74 -41.16 -39.95
C PHE A 57 38.00 -40.66 -38.71
N SER A 58 38.39 -39.50 -38.15
CA SER A 58 37.70 -38.94 -36.98
C SER A 58 36.32 -38.41 -37.37
N SER A 59 35.37 -38.54 -36.45
CA SER A 59 34.03 -37.98 -36.59
C SER A 59 34.09 -36.46 -36.73
N GLY A 60 33.37 -35.92 -37.72
CA GLY A 60 33.31 -34.49 -37.99
C GLY A 60 32.35 -33.75 -37.05
N TRP A 61 31.98 -32.54 -37.44
CA TRP A 61 30.96 -31.76 -36.74
C TRP A 61 29.57 -32.11 -37.24
N PHE A 62 28.65 -32.36 -36.30
CA PHE A 62 27.22 -32.49 -36.56
C PHE A 62 26.52 -31.26 -36.03
N ILE A 63 25.54 -30.77 -36.78
CA ILE A 63 24.67 -29.67 -36.38
C ILE A 63 23.26 -30.18 -36.56
N ASP A 64 22.48 -30.10 -35.50
CA ASP A 64 21.05 -30.39 -35.52
C ASP A 64 20.32 -29.21 -34.87
N ASP A 65 19.11 -28.96 -35.33
CA ASP A 65 18.23 -27.83 -34.98
C ASP A 65 18.92 -26.45 -34.96
N PHE A 66 18.61 -25.63 -35.98
CA PHE A 66 19.00 -24.23 -35.99
C PHE A 66 17.79 -23.33 -35.74
N ILE A 67 17.77 -22.66 -34.59
CA ILE A 67 16.70 -21.74 -34.21
C ILE A 67 17.22 -20.31 -34.32
N ILE A 68 16.56 -19.51 -35.15
CA ILE A 68 16.70 -18.05 -35.13
C ILE A 68 15.55 -17.49 -34.30
N GLN A 69 15.88 -16.80 -33.21
CA GLN A 69 14.93 -15.96 -32.50
C GLN A 69 15.22 -14.51 -32.88
N ALA A 70 14.25 -13.87 -33.53
CA ALA A 70 14.33 -12.48 -33.92
C ALA A 70 13.06 -11.76 -33.45
N SER A 71 13.23 -10.51 -33.04
CA SER A 71 12.14 -9.63 -32.66
C SER A 71 12.44 -8.23 -33.18
N VAL A 72 11.39 -7.48 -33.49
CA VAL A 72 11.50 -6.03 -33.78
C VAL A 72 11.74 -5.21 -32.51
N HIS A 73 11.67 -5.85 -31.33
CA HIS A 73 11.95 -5.29 -30.02
C HIS A 73 13.11 -6.04 -29.34
N PRO A 74 13.86 -5.43 -28.40
CA PRO A 74 14.92 -6.12 -27.67
C PRO A 74 14.42 -7.40 -26.99
N ILE A 75 15.16 -8.50 -27.12
CA ILE A 75 14.85 -9.79 -26.46
C ILE A 75 15.58 -9.80 -25.12
N VAL A 76 15.06 -9.05 -24.14
CA VAL A 76 15.67 -8.89 -22.82
C VAL A 76 14.65 -9.29 -21.76
N PRO A 77 14.91 -10.35 -20.96
CA PRO A 77 14.07 -10.72 -19.83
C PRO A 77 13.77 -9.53 -18.91
N PRO A 78 12.55 -9.45 -18.35
CA PRO A 78 12.24 -8.44 -17.34
C PRO A 78 13.17 -8.58 -16.13
N GLU A 79 13.39 -7.47 -15.42
CA GLU A 79 14.04 -7.52 -14.11
C GLU A 79 13.05 -8.11 -13.11
N LEU A 80 13.39 -9.24 -12.48
CA LEU A 80 12.62 -9.85 -11.39
C LEU A 80 13.51 -10.09 -10.17
N SER A 81 13.20 -9.42 -9.06
CA SER A 81 13.84 -9.66 -7.77
C SER A 81 12.84 -9.54 -6.61
N PHE A 82 12.98 -10.42 -5.62
CA PHE A 82 12.15 -10.39 -4.42
C PHE A 82 12.67 -9.30 -3.47
N ILE A 83 11.76 -8.44 -3.02
CA ILE A 83 12.04 -7.48 -1.96
C ILE A 83 11.71 -8.13 -0.62
N THR A 84 10.56 -8.81 -0.54
CA THR A 84 10.22 -9.65 0.61
C THR A 84 10.92 -10.99 0.50
N THR A 85 11.67 -11.35 1.54
CA THR A 85 12.20 -12.70 1.73
C THR A 85 11.74 -13.24 3.07
N TYR A 86 11.13 -14.42 3.05
CA TYR A 86 10.83 -15.15 4.28
C TYR A 86 12.04 -16.04 4.66
N PRO A 87 12.36 -16.17 5.95
CA PRO A 87 13.27 -17.20 6.41
C PRO A 87 12.67 -18.59 6.14
N ASP A 88 13.50 -19.62 6.21
CA ASP A 88 13.08 -21.03 6.10
C ASP A 88 11.89 -21.37 7.01
N THR A 89 11.83 -20.77 8.20
CA THR A 89 10.75 -20.97 9.17
C THR A 89 10.21 -19.64 9.67
N VAL A 90 8.88 -19.48 9.64
CA VAL A 90 8.13 -18.36 10.23
C VAL A 90 7.31 -18.83 11.43
N PHE A 91 6.97 -17.92 12.35
CA PHE A 91 6.31 -18.27 13.63
C PHE A 91 4.90 -17.69 13.81
N GLU A 92 4.34 -17.16 12.71
CA GLU A 92 2.99 -16.61 12.63
C GLU A 92 2.24 -17.28 11.47
N THR A 93 0.93 -17.40 11.60
CA THR A 93 0.06 -18.02 10.58
C THR A 93 -0.19 -17.14 9.36
N GLY A 94 0.34 -15.92 9.34
CA GLY A 94 0.05 -14.91 8.33
C GLY A 94 -1.14 -14.01 8.71
N PRO A 95 -1.69 -13.24 7.75
CA PRO A 95 -1.36 -13.24 6.33
C PRO A 95 0.10 -12.85 6.05
N PHE A 96 0.64 -13.21 4.88
CA PHE A 96 2.04 -13.03 4.51
C PHE A 96 2.17 -12.03 3.34
N PRO A 97 2.41 -10.72 3.62
CA PRO A 97 2.57 -9.70 2.59
C PRO A 97 3.86 -9.88 1.78
N PHE A 98 3.74 -9.93 0.48
CA PHE A 98 4.84 -10.22 -0.45
C PHE A 98 5.03 -9.06 -1.43
N ILE A 99 6.28 -8.61 -1.59
CA ILE A 99 6.66 -7.53 -2.50
C ILE A 99 7.80 -8.00 -3.40
N ALA A 100 7.68 -7.71 -4.70
CA ALA A 100 8.73 -7.94 -5.68
C ALA A 100 8.96 -6.70 -6.55
N LYS A 101 10.21 -6.50 -6.97
CA LYS A 101 10.55 -5.59 -8.04
C LYS A 101 10.41 -6.33 -9.37
N ILE A 102 9.52 -5.85 -10.22
CA ILE A 102 9.25 -6.44 -11.54
C ILE A 102 9.15 -5.33 -12.56
N LYS A 103 10.09 -5.27 -13.50
CA LYS A 103 10.18 -4.19 -14.46
C LYS A 103 10.55 -4.70 -15.84
N SER A 104 9.81 -4.27 -16.87
CA SER A 104 10.23 -4.49 -18.25
C SER A 104 11.56 -3.79 -18.52
N ARG A 105 12.49 -4.49 -19.15
CA ARG A 105 13.78 -3.93 -19.60
C ARG A 105 13.75 -3.50 -21.06
N THR A 106 12.55 -3.53 -21.66
CA THR A 106 12.30 -3.18 -23.05
C THR A 106 11.17 -2.14 -23.09
N LEU A 107 10.81 -1.67 -24.29
CA LEU A 107 9.61 -0.83 -24.47
C LEU A 107 8.31 -1.65 -24.44
N ALA A 108 8.40 -2.99 -24.41
CA ALA A 108 7.24 -3.85 -24.32
C ALA A 108 6.62 -3.77 -22.91
N PRO A 109 5.31 -3.51 -22.79
CA PRO A 109 4.62 -3.57 -21.51
C PRO A 109 4.77 -4.93 -20.84
N LEU A 110 4.79 -4.94 -19.51
CA LEU A 110 4.78 -6.15 -18.71
C LEU A 110 3.35 -6.72 -18.64
N ASN A 111 3.18 -8.04 -18.79
CA ASN A 111 1.94 -8.71 -18.42
C ASN A 111 1.77 -8.63 -16.89
N ILE A 112 0.53 -8.48 -16.41
CA ILE A 112 0.27 -8.36 -14.97
C ILE A 112 0.84 -9.60 -14.24
N PRO A 113 1.85 -9.44 -13.35
CA PRO A 113 2.46 -10.56 -12.68
C PRO A 113 1.49 -11.30 -11.76
N VAL A 114 1.70 -12.60 -11.62
CA VAL A 114 0.91 -13.47 -10.75
C VAL A 114 1.84 -14.18 -9.77
N LEU A 115 1.54 -14.06 -8.48
CA LEU A 115 2.15 -14.86 -7.43
C LEU A 115 1.43 -16.20 -7.36
N LYS A 116 2.09 -17.29 -7.76
CA LYS A 116 1.55 -18.64 -7.62
C LYS A 116 2.13 -19.27 -6.37
N TYR A 117 1.32 -19.95 -5.58
CA TYR A 117 1.82 -20.66 -4.41
C TYR A 117 1.11 -21.99 -4.20
N THR A 118 1.78 -22.87 -3.46
CA THR A 118 1.21 -24.12 -2.97
C THR A 118 1.29 -24.13 -1.45
N SER A 119 0.22 -24.55 -0.80
CA SER A 119 0.23 -24.84 0.64
C SER A 119 0.07 -26.33 0.86
N THR A 120 1.03 -26.93 1.56
CA THR A 120 1.02 -28.35 1.92
C THR A 120 0.76 -28.50 3.41
N TYR A 121 -0.35 -29.10 3.78
CA TYR A 121 -0.72 -29.39 5.17
C TYR A 121 -1.21 -30.83 5.29
N ASN A 122 -0.66 -31.60 6.25
CA ASN A 122 -0.98 -33.03 6.42
C ASN A 122 -0.92 -33.85 5.12
N GLN A 123 0.11 -33.62 4.30
CA GLN A 123 0.32 -34.26 2.98
C GLN A 123 -0.70 -33.89 1.90
N ILE A 124 -1.67 -33.01 2.20
CA ILE A 124 -2.60 -32.46 1.22
C ILE A 124 -1.99 -31.19 0.65
N VAL A 125 -1.82 -31.16 -0.67
CA VAL A 125 -1.30 -30.00 -1.41
C VAL A 125 -2.47 -29.27 -2.05
N THR A 126 -2.57 -27.96 -1.79
CA THR A 126 -3.49 -27.07 -2.50
C THR A 126 -2.69 -26.05 -3.31
N HIS A 127 -3.19 -25.70 -4.48
CA HIS A 127 -2.57 -24.76 -5.40
C HIS A 127 -3.44 -23.51 -5.49
N ASP A 128 -2.81 -22.34 -5.49
CA ASP A 128 -3.51 -21.07 -5.63
C ASP A 128 -2.63 -20.03 -6.34
N SER A 129 -3.25 -18.94 -6.76
CA SER A 129 -2.60 -17.85 -7.49
C SER A 129 -3.24 -16.50 -7.17
N ILE A 130 -2.41 -15.48 -7.00
CA ILE A 130 -2.80 -14.13 -6.63
C ILE A 130 -2.29 -13.16 -7.69
N VAL A 131 -3.20 -12.40 -8.29
CA VAL A 131 -2.84 -11.30 -9.20
C VAL A 131 -2.17 -10.20 -8.38
N MET A 132 -0.99 -9.75 -8.81
CA MET A 132 -0.23 -8.73 -8.08
C MET A 132 -0.74 -7.32 -8.43
N THR A 133 -0.66 -6.39 -7.46
CA THR A 133 -1.05 -4.99 -7.60
C THR A 133 0.17 -4.09 -7.62
N ALA A 134 0.20 -3.07 -8.47
CA ALA A 134 1.28 -2.08 -8.48
C ALA A 134 1.19 -1.15 -7.26
N VAL A 135 2.31 -0.93 -6.55
CA VAL A 135 2.36 -0.12 -5.31
C VAL A 135 2.74 1.33 -5.58
N GLU A 136 3.82 1.55 -6.34
CA GLU A 136 4.30 2.88 -6.74
C GLU A 136 4.97 2.78 -8.12
N GLY A 137 4.40 3.49 -9.11
CA GLY A 137 4.81 3.37 -10.51
C GLY A 137 4.75 1.94 -11.06
N ASP A 138 5.45 1.68 -12.17
CA ASP A 138 5.34 0.42 -12.92
C ASP A 138 6.36 -0.67 -12.52
N SER A 139 7.01 -0.55 -11.36
CA SER A 139 8.17 -1.41 -11.03
C SER A 139 8.08 -2.18 -9.71
N ILE A 140 7.16 -1.82 -8.81
CA ILE A 140 6.98 -2.49 -7.51
C ILE A 140 5.58 -3.10 -7.46
N TRP A 141 5.55 -4.41 -7.22
CA TRP A 141 4.33 -5.20 -7.22
C TRP A 141 4.15 -5.87 -5.87
N SER A 142 2.92 -5.86 -5.35
CA SER A 142 2.54 -6.48 -4.09
C SER A 142 1.46 -7.53 -4.26
N ALA A 143 1.48 -8.53 -3.38
CA ALA A 143 0.43 -9.51 -3.17
C ALA A 143 0.45 -9.93 -1.70
N THR A 144 -0.54 -10.67 -1.23
CA THR A 144 -0.55 -11.20 0.14
C THR A 144 -1.02 -12.64 0.11
N ILE A 145 -0.17 -13.56 0.53
CA ILE A 145 -0.57 -14.96 0.71
C ILE A 145 -1.49 -15.00 1.94
N PRO A 146 -2.72 -15.54 1.82
CA PRO A 146 -3.66 -15.64 2.93
C PRO A 146 -3.09 -16.39 4.14
N GLN A 147 -3.79 -16.27 5.26
CA GLN A 147 -3.43 -16.96 6.50
C GLN A 147 -3.52 -18.49 6.33
N HIS A 148 -2.52 -19.22 6.83
CA HIS A 148 -2.47 -20.69 6.83
C HIS A 148 -2.18 -21.21 8.24
N VAL A 149 -2.69 -22.42 8.54
CA VAL A 149 -2.51 -23.06 9.86
C VAL A 149 -1.05 -23.43 10.12
N TYR A 150 -0.67 -23.51 11.40
CA TYR A 150 0.64 -24.03 11.81
C TYR A 150 0.88 -25.45 11.26
N GLY A 151 2.13 -25.73 10.89
CA GLY A 151 2.56 -26.95 10.22
C GLY A 151 2.42 -26.94 8.70
N THR A 152 1.92 -25.85 8.11
CA THR A 152 1.83 -25.71 6.66
C THR A 152 3.19 -25.34 6.05
N GLU A 153 3.54 -26.02 4.97
CA GLU A 153 4.64 -25.65 4.08
C GLU A 153 4.12 -24.78 2.94
N ILE A 154 4.70 -23.59 2.74
CA ILE A 154 4.35 -22.68 1.65
C ILE A 154 5.50 -22.65 0.65
N GLN A 155 5.22 -23.00 -0.60
CA GLN A 155 6.14 -22.77 -1.72
C GLN A 155 5.50 -21.76 -2.66
N TYR A 156 6.23 -20.73 -3.04
CA TYR A 156 5.70 -19.64 -3.86
C TYR A 156 6.65 -19.31 -5.01
N SER A 157 6.09 -18.78 -6.09
CA SER A 157 6.82 -18.39 -7.28
C SER A 157 6.16 -17.20 -7.97
N VAL A 158 6.99 -16.40 -8.64
CA VAL A 158 6.56 -15.32 -9.51
C VAL A 158 7.14 -15.58 -10.88
N PHE A 159 6.26 -15.53 -11.88
CA PHE A 159 6.61 -15.54 -13.29
C PHE A 159 6.32 -14.16 -13.85
N ALA A 160 7.35 -13.50 -14.37
CA ALA A 160 7.24 -12.19 -15.01
C ALA A 160 7.44 -12.37 -16.51
N GLU A 161 6.54 -11.84 -17.32
CA GLU A 161 6.61 -11.94 -18.78
C GLU A 161 6.18 -10.60 -19.38
N ASP A 162 6.88 -10.13 -20.42
CA ASP A 162 6.45 -8.99 -21.20
C ASP A 162 5.56 -9.40 -22.39
N THR A 163 4.89 -8.42 -22.99
CA THR A 163 3.99 -8.63 -24.16
C THR A 163 4.70 -9.17 -25.41
N MET A 164 6.03 -9.27 -25.41
CA MET A 164 6.84 -9.86 -26.49
C MET A 164 7.32 -11.29 -26.14
N GLY A 165 6.95 -11.82 -24.97
CA GLY A 165 7.28 -13.17 -24.51
C GLY A 165 8.62 -13.28 -23.79
N ASN A 166 9.32 -12.17 -23.51
CA ASN A 166 10.51 -12.22 -22.66
C ASN A 166 10.08 -12.50 -21.23
N ASN A 167 10.68 -13.49 -20.57
CA ASN A 167 10.28 -13.87 -19.22
C ASN A 167 11.43 -14.10 -18.26
N ASP A 168 11.14 -13.94 -16.97
CA ASP A 168 12.00 -14.32 -15.85
C ASP A 168 11.16 -15.00 -14.75
N PHE A 169 11.80 -15.84 -13.94
CA PHE A 169 11.15 -16.67 -12.93
C PHE A 169 11.96 -16.72 -11.63
N ARG A 170 11.26 -16.61 -10.50
CA ARG A 170 11.85 -16.78 -9.16
C ARG A 170 10.89 -17.54 -8.25
N GLN A 171 11.45 -18.25 -7.28
CA GLN A 171 10.69 -19.01 -6.30
C GLN A 171 11.33 -18.97 -4.91
N GLY A 172 10.53 -19.26 -3.89
CA GLY A 172 10.96 -19.40 -2.51
C GLY A 172 10.01 -20.32 -1.75
N HIS A 173 10.34 -20.61 -0.50
CA HIS A 173 9.49 -21.38 0.39
C HIS A 173 9.70 -20.96 1.85
N PHE A 174 8.76 -21.32 2.71
CA PHE A 174 8.90 -21.26 4.15
C PHE A 174 7.93 -22.23 4.83
N HIS A 175 8.29 -22.63 6.05
CA HIS A 175 7.49 -23.47 6.91
C HIS A 175 6.88 -22.67 8.07
N ILE A 176 5.60 -22.87 8.36
CA ILE A 176 4.91 -22.18 9.47
C ILE A 176 5.03 -23.01 10.74
N LYS A 177 5.84 -22.60 11.71
CA LYS A 177 5.97 -23.29 13.02
C LYS A 177 5.29 -22.54 14.15
N ARG A 178 4.83 -23.30 15.13
CA ARG A 178 4.36 -22.78 16.41
C ARG A 178 5.49 -22.75 17.43
N LEU A 179 5.53 -21.72 18.27
CA LEU A 179 6.42 -21.64 19.43
C LEU A 179 5.72 -22.15 20.70
N PRO A 180 6.49 -22.69 21.69
CA PRO A 180 5.95 -23.01 23.00
C PRO A 180 5.49 -21.74 23.75
N PRO A 181 4.58 -21.86 24.74
CA PRO A 181 4.01 -23.10 25.26
C PRO A 181 2.93 -23.73 24.37
N TYR A 182 2.84 -25.06 24.44
CA TYR A 182 1.83 -25.85 23.74
C TYR A 182 0.71 -26.20 24.72
N VAL A 183 -0.41 -25.52 24.61
CA VAL A 183 -1.60 -25.72 25.45
C VAL A 183 -2.75 -26.17 24.55
N LEU A 184 -3.55 -27.13 25.01
CA LEU A 184 -4.63 -27.69 24.18
C LEU A 184 -5.78 -26.70 23.96
N ASN A 185 -6.28 -26.07 25.02
CA ASN A 185 -7.38 -25.10 24.96
C ASN A 185 -6.86 -23.78 25.53
N SER A 186 -6.78 -22.75 24.67
CA SER A 186 -6.42 -21.41 25.09
C SER A 186 -7.02 -20.37 24.14
N VAL A 187 -7.54 -19.28 24.67
CA VAL A 187 -8.14 -18.19 23.91
C VAL A 187 -7.64 -16.87 24.48
N ALA A 188 -7.14 -15.99 23.62
CA ALA A 188 -6.71 -14.67 24.02
C ALA A 188 -7.71 -13.61 23.57
N LEU A 189 -7.86 -12.53 24.33
CA LEU A 189 -8.36 -11.27 23.81
C LEU A 189 -7.23 -10.56 23.09
N HIS A 190 -7.32 -10.48 21.76
CA HIS A 190 -6.27 -9.91 20.93
C HIS A 190 -6.30 -8.38 20.94
N LYS A 191 -7.48 -7.79 20.77
CA LYS A 191 -7.70 -6.33 20.83
C LYS A 191 -9.18 -6.00 21.05
N MET A 192 -9.42 -4.77 21.51
CA MET A 192 -10.74 -4.13 21.46
C MET A 192 -10.75 -3.27 20.19
N ASP A 193 -11.64 -3.59 19.27
CA ASP A 193 -11.77 -2.96 17.96
C ASP A 193 -12.68 -1.73 17.99
N ALA A 194 -13.64 -1.73 18.91
CA ALA A 194 -14.51 -0.60 19.20
C ALA A 194 -15.00 -0.73 20.65
N PRO A 195 -15.28 0.38 21.34
CA PRO A 195 -15.03 1.77 20.92
C PRO A 195 -13.52 2.12 20.86
N ASP A 196 -13.21 3.30 20.33
CA ASP A 196 -11.87 3.90 20.40
C ASP A 196 -11.60 4.52 21.78
N THR A 197 -10.38 5.02 21.99
CA THR A 197 -9.98 5.74 23.22
C THR A 197 -10.70 7.08 23.41
N VAL A 198 -11.41 7.55 22.39
CA VAL A 198 -12.09 8.83 22.35
C VAL A 198 -13.39 8.63 21.60
N GLU A 199 -14.51 9.02 22.22
CA GLU A 199 -15.84 8.80 21.66
C GLU A 199 -16.75 10.00 21.87
N LYS A 200 -17.81 10.08 21.07
CA LYS A 200 -18.85 11.09 21.26
C LYS A 200 -19.66 10.76 22.53
N TYR A 201 -19.88 11.76 23.37
CA TYR A 201 -20.69 11.64 24.59
C TYR A 201 -22.14 11.27 24.29
N ASN A 202 -22.83 10.66 25.25
CA ASN A 202 -24.24 10.29 25.19
C ASN A 202 -24.65 9.59 23.88
N THR A 203 -23.77 8.73 23.37
CA THR A 203 -23.92 8.02 22.11
C THR A 203 -23.86 6.52 22.37
N LEU A 204 -24.74 5.76 21.73
CA LEU A 204 -24.74 4.31 21.83
C LEU A 204 -23.60 3.74 20.97
N MET A 205 -22.60 3.16 21.61
CA MET A 205 -21.40 2.65 20.96
C MET A 205 -21.38 1.12 21.01
N PRO A 206 -21.10 0.42 19.89
CA PRO A 206 -20.86 -1.02 19.92
C PRO A 206 -19.54 -1.31 20.63
N VAL A 207 -19.50 -2.44 21.34
CA VAL A 207 -18.25 -2.99 21.88
C VAL A 207 -17.90 -4.21 21.05
N LEU A 208 -16.78 -4.11 20.35
CA LEU A 208 -16.28 -5.08 19.40
C LEU A 208 -14.90 -5.53 19.85
N VAL A 209 -14.70 -6.84 19.95
CA VAL A 209 -13.42 -7.41 20.38
C VAL A 209 -12.97 -8.48 19.42
N THR A 210 -11.67 -8.59 19.22
CA THR A 210 -11.07 -9.68 18.48
C THR A 210 -10.55 -10.73 19.46
N ILE A 211 -11.02 -11.95 19.36
CA ILE A 211 -10.46 -13.11 20.07
C ILE A 211 -9.46 -13.82 19.16
N LYS A 212 -8.48 -14.51 19.75
CA LYS A 212 -7.51 -15.33 19.03
C LYS A 212 -7.43 -16.71 19.66
N ASN A 213 -7.52 -17.76 18.83
CA ASN A 213 -7.23 -19.10 19.32
C ASN A 213 -5.71 -19.23 19.55
N LYS A 214 -5.35 -19.51 20.80
CA LYS A 214 -3.99 -19.79 21.24
C LYS A 214 -3.82 -21.26 21.62
N GLY A 215 -4.86 -22.08 21.58
CA GLY A 215 -4.83 -23.51 21.82
C GLY A 215 -4.42 -24.31 20.58
N LEU A 216 -3.94 -25.54 20.79
CA LEU A 216 -3.69 -26.50 19.70
C LEU A 216 -4.99 -27.05 19.12
N ASN A 217 -6.04 -27.17 19.94
CA ASN A 217 -7.36 -27.54 19.46
C ASN A 217 -8.02 -26.34 18.80
N ASN A 218 -8.82 -26.58 17.77
CA ASN A 218 -9.70 -25.54 17.26
C ASN A 218 -10.62 -25.07 18.38
N LEU A 219 -10.77 -23.75 18.51
CA LEU A 219 -11.67 -23.15 19.48
C LEU A 219 -13.10 -23.29 18.93
N GLN A 220 -13.95 -23.96 19.70
CA GLN A 220 -15.35 -24.24 19.41
C GLN A 220 -16.29 -23.40 20.28
N SER A 221 -15.84 -23.01 21.47
CA SER A 221 -16.59 -22.13 22.36
C SER A 221 -15.67 -21.30 23.24
N ALA A 222 -16.12 -20.10 23.63
CA ALA A 222 -15.51 -19.29 24.68
C ALA A 222 -16.56 -18.42 25.36
N ASN A 223 -16.38 -18.12 26.65
CA ASN A 223 -17.24 -17.20 27.38
C ASN A 223 -16.56 -15.84 27.51
N ILE A 224 -17.18 -14.80 26.95
CA ILE A 224 -16.68 -13.42 27.01
C ILE A 224 -17.55 -12.67 28.00
N GLN A 225 -16.89 -12.04 28.97
CA GLN A 225 -17.50 -11.25 30.02
C GLN A 225 -16.96 -9.83 29.94
N TRP A 226 -17.79 -8.86 30.31
CA TRP A 226 -17.39 -7.47 30.22
C TRP A 226 -18.14 -6.61 31.25
N SER A 227 -17.58 -5.45 31.51
CA SER A 227 -18.18 -4.43 32.36
C SER A 227 -17.92 -3.04 31.81
N VAL A 228 -18.81 -2.12 32.16
CA VAL A 228 -18.70 -0.69 31.86
C VAL A 228 -18.73 0.05 33.19
N ASN A 229 -17.69 0.83 33.48
CA ASN A 229 -17.56 1.59 34.73
C ASN A 229 -17.75 0.71 35.99
N GLY A 230 -17.23 -0.51 35.95
CA GLY A 230 -17.34 -1.50 37.03
C GLY A 230 -18.67 -2.26 37.08
N ILE A 231 -19.67 -1.90 36.26
CA ILE A 231 -20.97 -2.57 36.20
C ILE A 231 -20.91 -3.70 35.18
N THR A 232 -21.01 -4.95 35.65
CA THR A 232 -21.01 -6.15 34.81
C THR A 232 -22.19 -6.15 33.83
N GLN A 233 -21.89 -6.48 32.58
CA GLN A 233 -22.86 -6.59 31.49
C GLN A 233 -23.21 -8.06 31.21
N THR A 234 -24.21 -8.28 30.35
CA THR A 234 -24.57 -9.64 29.91
C THR A 234 -23.40 -10.30 29.20
N SER A 235 -23.04 -11.50 29.66
CA SER A 235 -21.97 -12.29 29.07
C SER A 235 -22.38 -12.85 27.70
N VAL A 236 -21.41 -12.90 26.79
CA VAL A 236 -21.57 -13.44 25.44
C VAL A 236 -20.86 -14.78 25.34
N ASN A 237 -21.58 -15.79 24.87
CA ASN A 237 -21.00 -17.08 24.53
C ASN A 237 -20.65 -17.08 23.04
N TRP A 238 -19.36 -17.10 22.75
CA TRP A 238 -18.88 -17.30 21.39
C TRP A 238 -18.89 -18.79 21.06
N SER A 239 -19.26 -19.14 19.82
CA SER A 239 -19.18 -20.49 19.29
C SER A 239 -18.75 -20.47 17.83
N GLY A 240 -17.91 -21.41 17.42
CA GLY A 240 -17.40 -21.46 16.05
C GLY A 240 -16.48 -22.65 15.79
N ASN A 241 -15.55 -22.49 14.86
CA ASN A 241 -14.45 -23.42 14.62
C ASN A 241 -13.23 -22.60 14.20
N LEU A 242 -12.54 -22.02 15.18
CA LEU A 242 -11.43 -21.11 14.96
C LEU A 242 -10.10 -21.88 15.08
N PRO A 243 -9.33 -22.07 14.00
CA PRO A 243 -8.07 -22.80 14.05
C PRO A 243 -7.01 -22.10 14.89
N ASP A 244 -5.99 -22.86 15.31
CA ASP A 244 -4.84 -22.32 16.05
C ASP A 244 -4.17 -21.16 15.30
N GLY A 245 -3.98 -20.02 15.99
CA GLY A 245 -3.38 -18.81 15.45
C GLY A 245 -4.36 -17.90 14.72
N PHE A 246 -5.59 -18.35 14.46
CA PHE A 246 -6.63 -17.57 13.80
C PHE A 246 -7.38 -16.69 14.79
N GLN A 247 -8.01 -15.65 14.23
CA GLN A 247 -8.73 -14.64 14.98
C GLN A 247 -10.18 -14.57 14.51
N ASP A 248 -11.07 -14.20 15.42
CA ASP A 248 -12.45 -13.90 15.10
C ASP A 248 -12.90 -12.63 15.83
N GLN A 249 -13.75 -11.85 15.18
CA GLN A 249 -14.24 -10.59 15.69
C GLN A 249 -15.66 -10.76 16.22
N VAL A 250 -15.89 -10.30 17.46
CA VAL A 250 -17.12 -10.56 18.21
C VAL A 250 -17.70 -9.26 18.73
N VAL A 251 -18.93 -8.95 18.31
CA VAL A 251 -19.74 -7.88 18.93
C VAL A 251 -20.26 -8.42 20.26
N ILE A 252 -19.78 -7.86 21.37
CA ILE A 252 -20.15 -8.33 22.72
C ILE A 252 -21.31 -7.54 23.34
N GLY A 253 -21.71 -6.45 22.69
CA GLY A 253 -22.85 -5.63 23.07
C GLY A 253 -22.68 -4.19 22.63
N SER A 254 -23.38 -3.30 23.31
CA SER A 254 -23.27 -1.86 23.15
C SER A 254 -23.46 -1.17 24.50
N TYR A 255 -22.84 -0.01 24.69
CA TYR A 255 -23.05 0.81 25.87
C TYR A 255 -23.33 2.26 25.48
N LEU A 256 -24.05 2.98 26.34
CA LEU A 256 -24.25 4.42 26.18
C LEU A 256 -23.06 5.13 26.82
N SER A 257 -22.31 5.91 26.03
CA SER A 257 -21.19 6.70 26.54
C SER A 257 -21.65 7.74 27.56
N GLY A 258 -20.76 8.07 28.48
CA GLY A 258 -20.99 8.98 29.59
C GLY A 258 -21.20 10.44 29.18
N MET A 259 -21.17 11.32 30.18
CA MET A 259 -21.32 12.75 29.96
C MET A 259 -20.05 13.35 29.33
N HIS A 260 -20.20 14.47 28.62
CA HIS A 260 -19.07 15.22 28.08
C HIS A 260 -18.04 15.54 29.18
N GLY A 261 -16.76 15.32 28.87
CA GLY A 261 -15.63 15.58 29.76
C GLY A 261 -15.37 14.49 30.80
N THR A 262 -16.18 13.42 30.82
CA THR A 262 -15.93 12.25 31.69
C THR A 262 -15.15 11.18 30.95
N TYR A 263 -14.68 10.19 31.71
CA TYR A 263 -14.10 8.97 31.16
C TYR A 263 -14.98 7.78 31.45
N ASP A 264 -15.11 6.88 30.46
CA ASP A 264 -15.64 5.54 30.65
C ASP A 264 -14.50 4.52 30.70
N GLU A 265 -14.71 3.44 31.44
CA GLU A 265 -13.76 2.33 31.56
C GLU A 265 -14.45 1.02 31.19
N ILE A 266 -14.00 0.40 30.10
CA ILE A 266 -14.48 -0.90 29.63
C ILE A 266 -13.46 -1.96 29.98
N TRP A 267 -13.91 -2.99 30.69
CA TRP A 267 -13.12 -4.20 30.93
C TRP A 267 -13.76 -5.35 30.19
N VAL A 268 -12.96 -6.12 29.47
CA VAL A 268 -13.39 -7.35 28.81
C VAL A 268 -12.43 -8.45 29.22
N TRP A 269 -12.98 -9.61 29.57
CA TRP A 269 -12.18 -10.80 29.82
C TRP A 269 -12.82 -12.05 29.22
N VAL A 270 -11.99 -12.93 28.68
CA VAL A 270 -12.41 -14.20 28.07
C VAL A 270 -12.05 -15.36 29.00
N LYS A 271 -12.89 -16.40 29.02
CA LYS A 271 -12.70 -17.61 29.83
C LYS A 271 -13.27 -18.84 29.14
N LEU A 272 -12.91 -20.00 29.68
CA LEU A 272 -13.48 -21.30 29.35
C LEU A 272 -13.37 -21.70 27.86
N PRO A 273 -12.18 -21.60 27.22
CA PRO A 273 -11.99 -22.14 25.87
C PRO A 273 -12.39 -23.61 25.81
N ASN A 274 -13.30 -23.96 24.90
CA ASN A 274 -13.88 -25.31 24.77
C ASN A 274 -14.47 -25.86 26.08
N GLY A 275 -14.96 -24.99 26.96
CA GLY A 275 -15.52 -25.37 28.27
C GLY A 275 -14.47 -25.71 29.34
N VAL A 276 -13.19 -25.54 29.06
CA VAL A 276 -12.07 -25.86 29.97
C VAL A 276 -11.38 -24.58 30.42
N SER A 277 -10.87 -24.52 31.65
CA SER A 277 -10.11 -23.35 32.13
C SER A 277 -8.91 -23.07 31.23
N ASP A 278 -8.69 -21.80 30.89
CA ASP A 278 -7.45 -21.36 30.28
C ASP A 278 -6.32 -21.40 31.31
N SER A 279 -5.14 -21.84 30.87
CA SER A 279 -3.92 -21.86 31.69
C SER A 279 -3.01 -20.66 31.45
N ILE A 280 -3.24 -19.91 30.36
CA ILE A 280 -2.49 -18.72 30.01
C ILE A 280 -3.37 -17.51 30.35
N LEU A 281 -3.15 -16.94 31.54
CA LEU A 281 -4.07 -15.92 32.08
C LEU A 281 -3.69 -14.47 31.72
N ASN A 282 -2.50 -14.27 31.17
CA ASN A 282 -1.93 -12.94 30.93
C ASN A 282 -2.41 -12.27 29.62
N ASP A 283 -3.17 -12.98 28.80
CA ASP A 283 -3.81 -12.48 27.57
C ASP A 283 -5.35 -12.60 27.58
N ASP A 284 -5.93 -12.89 28.76
CA ASP A 284 -7.36 -13.07 28.94
C ASP A 284 -8.14 -11.76 29.11
N THR A 285 -7.49 -10.63 29.41
CA THR A 285 -8.17 -9.39 29.83
C THR A 285 -7.67 -8.17 29.07
N LEU A 286 -8.60 -7.37 28.55
CA LEU A 286 -8.36 -6.05 28.00
C LEU A 286 -9.06 -4.98 28.82
N LYS A 287 -8.45 -3.79 28.87
CA LYS A 287 -9.01 -2.60 29.50
C LYS A 287 -8.86 -1.42 28.55
N LEU A 288 -9.94 -0.66 28.40
CA LEU A 288 -9.94 0.56 27.61
C LEU A 288 -10.52 1.69 28.45
N LYS A 289 -9.78 2.81 28.49
CA LYS A 289 -10.25 4.06 29.06
C LYS A 289 -10.58 5.02 27.93
N ILE A 290 -11.79 5.57 27.97
CA ILE A 290 -12.41 6.28 26.86
C ILE A 290 -12.76 7.68 27.32
N TYR A 291 -12.35 8.71 26.57
CA TYR A 291 -12.73 10.08 26.84
C TYR A 291 -13.98 10.48 26.04
N ASN A 292 -14.96 11.08 26.71
CA ASN A 292 -16.24 11.46 26.10
C ASN A 292 -16.23 12.91 25.62
N CYS A 293 -16.15 13.09 24.32
CA CYS A 293 -16.06 14.37 23.64
C CYS A 293 -17.42 14.90 23.24
N LYS A 294 -17.56 16.22 23.23
CA LYS A 294 -18.76 16.88 22.73
C LYS A 294 -18.82 16.89 21.21
N GLU A 295 -17.74 17.31 20.58
CA GLU A 295 -17.57 17.42 19.14
C GLU A 295 -16.31 16.67 18.72
N LEU A 296 -16.51 15.57 18.01
CA LEU A 296 -15.46 14.73 17.46
C LEU A 296 -15.27 15.07 15.98
N PHE A 297 -14.03 15.33 15.57
CA PHE A 297 -13.66 15.56 14.18
C PHE A 297 -12.68 14.50 13.65
N ASP A 298 -13.09 13.82 12.58
CA ASP A 298 -12.27 12.89 11.81
C ASP A 298 -12.91 12.57 10.46
N GLY A 299 -12.08 12.23 9.46
CA GLY A 299 -12.55 11.74 8.17
C GLY A 299 -13.12 12.82 7.25
N ASP A 300 -14.12 12.41 6.46
CA ASP A 300 -14.65 13.20 5.35
C ASP A 300 -15.90 13.98 5.76
N TYR A 301 -15.92 15.27 5.43
CA TYR A 301 -17.08 16.15 5.58
C TYR A 301 -17.44 16.78 4.25
N ILE A 302 -18.71 16.69 3.86
CA ILE A 302 -19.24 17.32 2.66
C ILE A 302 -19.61 18.76 2.98
N ILE A 303 -19.02 19.70 2.24
CA ILE A 303 -19.35 21.12 2.33
C ILE A 303 -20.17 21.51 1.10
N GLY A 304 -21.32 22.16 1.30
CA GLY A 304 -22.18 22.60 0.21
C GLY A 304 -23.52 23.12 0.67
N GLN A 305 -24.27 23.74 -0.25
CA GLN A 305 -25.58 24.35 0.05
C GLN A 305 -26.73 23.32 0.19
N ASN A 306 -26.46 22.03 -0.01
CA ASN A 306 -27.46 20.99 0.15
C ASN A 306 -27.76 20.80 1.64
N PRO A 307 -29.02 20.68 2.08
CA PRO A 307 -29.35 20.40 3.48
C PRO A 307 -28.77 19.09 4.05
N LEU A 308 -28.33 18.17 3.18
CA LEU A 308 -27.65 16.93 3.54
C LEU A 308 -26.13 17.07 3.66
N SER A 309 -25.56 18.22 3.29
CA SER A 309 -24.14 18.52 3.51
C SER A 309 -23.88 18.72 5.01
N ASP A 310 -22.70 18.32 5.49
CA ASP A 310 -22.31 18.46 6.90
C ASP A 310 -22.16 19.94 7.29
N PHE A 311 -21.66 20.76 6.35
CA PHE A 311 -21.53 22.21 6.53
C PHE A 311 -21.95 22.97 5.28
N ALA A 312 -22.56 24.15 5.47
CA ALA A 312 -22.95 25.01 4.36
C ALA A 312 -21.77 25.74 3.70
N THR A 313 -20.72 26.06 4.48
CA THR A 313 -19.55 26.83 4.04
C THR A 313 -18.26 26.30 4.66
N ILE A 314 -17.13 26.67 4.07
CA ILE A 314 -15.80 26.26 4.55
C ILE A 314 -15.52 26.89 5.91
N ASN A 315 -15.85 28.17 6.09
CA ASN A 315 -15.64 28.85 7.36
C ASN A 315 -16.47 28.27 8.52
N LEU A 316 -17.68 27.76 8.26
CA LEU A 316 -18.45 27.05 9.29
C LEU A 316 -17.76 25.74 9.70
N ALA A 317 -17.27 24.96 8.72
CA ALA A 317 -16.54 23.73 8.99
C ALA A 317 -15.24 24.01 9.79
N LEU A 318 -14.49 25.04 9.40
CA LEU A 318 -13.28 25.49 10.09
C LEU A 318 -13.57 26.01 11.50
N GLN A 319 -14.70 26.68 11.72
CA GLN A 319 -15.12 27.12 13.05
C GLN A 319 -15.46 25.93 13.94
N SER A 320 -16.22 24.96 13.44
CA SER A 320 -16.51 23.73 14.19
C SER A 320 -15.25 22.94 14.50
N LEU A 321 -14.30 22.82 13.57
CA LEU A 321 -13.00 22.20 13.82
C LEU A 321 -12.23 22.90 14.95
N LYS A 322 -12.20 24.24 14.98
CA LYS A 322 -11.55 25.01 16.07
C LYS A 322 -12.25 24.80 17.42
N ASN A 323 -13.55 24.55 17.42
CA ASN A 323 -14.36 24.37 18.62
C ASN A 323 -14.42 22.91 19.08
N ALA A 324 -13.94 21.97 18.25
CA ALA A 324 -13.88 20.56 18.58
C ALA A 324 -12.99 20.34 19.82
N ASP A 325 -13.48 19.57 20.77
CA ASP A 325 -12.69 19.16 21.92
C ASP A 325 -11.82 17.93 21.60
N CYS A 326 -12.11 17.23 20.50
CA CYS A 326 -11.38 16.04 20.08
C CYS A 326 -11.21 15.92 18.56
N ILE A 327 -9.96 15.74 18.13
CA ILE A 327 -9.59 15.36 16.75
C ILE A 327 -8.96 13.95 16.78
N ARG A 328 -9.54 13.01 16.01
CA ARG A 328 -9.14 11.58 16.03
C ARG A 328 -8.43 11.12 14.74
N GLY A 329 -8.40 11.93 13.71
CA GLY A 329 -7.82 11.52 12.43
C GLY A 329 -7.61 12.67 11.46
N ASP A 330 -7.10 12.31 10.28
CA ASP A 330 -7.03 13.22 9.14
C ASP A 330 -8.43 13.69 8.74
N ILE A 331 -8.54 14.97 8.39
CA ILE A 331 -9.79 15.63 8.05
C ILE A 331 -9.78 16.02 6.57
N ARG A 332 -10.85 15.71 5.86
CA ARG A 332 -11.04 16.09 4.46
C ARG A 332 -12.36 16.83 4.30
N PHE A 333 -12.27 18.10 3.94
CA PHE A 333 -13.42 18.87 3.49
C PHE A 333 -13.59 18.66 1.98
N GLN A 334 -14.67 17.98 1.62
CA GLN A 334 -15.06 17.66 0.25
C GLN A 334 -16.15 18.62 -0.21
N LEU A 335 -15.78 19.57 -1.06
CA LEU A 335 -16.67 20.63 -1.50
C LEU A 335 -17.55 20.13 -2.65
N ALA A 336 -18.87 20.18 -2.47
CA ALA A 336 -19.84 19.93 -3.52
C ALA A 336 -19.72 21.00 -4.63
N SER A 337 -20.06 20.64 -5.86
CA SER A 337 -19.87 21.53 -7.01
C SER A 337 -20.61 22.86 -6.83
N GLY A 338 -19.92 23.96 -7.14
CA GLY A 338 -20.45 25.30 -6.97
C GLY A 338 -19.39 26.36 -6.73
N THR A 339 -19.85 27.58 -6.48
CA THR A 339 -19.00 28.73 -6.17
C THR A 339 -19.12 29.07 -4.70
N TYR A 340 -17.99 29.16 -4.01
CA TYR A 340 -17.89 29.56 -2.61
C TYR A 340 -17.19 30.91 -2.56
N THR A 341 -17.92 31.95 -2.15
CA THR A 341 -17.37 33.31 -2.06
C THR A 341 -17.06 33.62 -0.61
N GLU A 342 -15.88 33.21 -0.15
CA GLU A 342 -15.41 33.38 1.21
C GLU A 342 -13.88 33.30 1.28
N ASN A 343 -13.28 34.07 2.20
CA ASN A 343 -11.86 33.99 2.47
C ASN A 343 -11.62 32.94 3.56
N ILE A 344 -10.52 32.21 3.44
CA ILE A 344 -10.16 31.06 4.27
C ILE A 344 -8.92 31.42 5.08
N ASP A 345 -9.03 31.45 6.40
CA ASP A 345 -7.90 31.72 7.29
C ASP A 345 -7.49 30.46 8.07
N LEU A 346 -6.34 29.89 7.69
CA LEU A 346 -5.73 28.73 8.31
C LEU A 346 -4.65 29.10 9.35
N THR A 347 -4.70 30.32 9.88
CA THR A 347 -3.78 30.78 10.92
C THR A 347 -3.88 29.91 12.19
N ASN A 348 -2.73 29.44 12.68
CA ASN A 348 -2.56 28.63 13.90
C ASN A 348 -3.29 27.27 13.88
N PHE A 349 -3.64 26.72 12.71
CA PHE A 349 -4.35 25.43 12.64
C PHE A 349 -3.57 24.24 13.20
N ALA A 350 -2.24 24.31 13.21
CA ALA A 350 -1.38 23.32 13.87
C ALA A 350 -1.76 23.08 15.35
N ASN A 351 -2.31 24.09 16.05
CA ASN A 351 -2.72 23.97 17.45
C ASN A 351 -4.00 23.15 17.63
N TYR A 352 -4.82 23.02 16.59
CA TYR A 352 -6.11 22.33 16.65
C TYR A 352 -6.03 20.93 16.02
N LEU A 353 -5.22 20.73 14.99
CA LEU A 353 -5.17 19.47 14.23
C LEU A 353 -4.49 18.31 14.97
N ASN A 354 -3.86 18.54 16.13
CA ASN A 354 -3.19 17.49 16.93
C ASN A 354 -2.21 16.61 16.13
N GLY A 355 -1.53 17.20 15.13
CA GLY A 355 -0.60 16.49 14.24
C GLY A 355 -1.24 15.79 13.03
N TYR A 356 -2.57 15.70 12.96
CA TYR A 356 -3.29 15.25 11.76
C TYR A 356 -3.28 16.29 10.64
N SER A 357 -3.77 15.90 9.47
CA SER A 357 -3.87 16.77 8.31
C SER A 357 -5.26 17.35 8.09
N LEU A 358 -5.30 18.49 7.41
CA LEU A 358 -6.51 19.09 6.85
C LEU A 358 -6.39 19.17 5.34
N THR A 359 -7.32 18.54 4.64
CA THR A 359 -7.42 18.58 3.18
C THR A 359 -8.65 19.34 2.74
N LEU A 360 -8.49 20.28 1.80
CA LEU A 360 -9.57 20.93 1.06
C LEU A 360 -9.57 20.37 -0.37
N THR A 361 -10.68 19.75 -0.79
CA THR A 361 -10.79 19.14 -2.12
C THR A 361 -12.19 19.24 -2.70
N SER A 362 -12.33 19.07 -4.02
CA SER A 362 -13.65 18.91 -4.63
C SER A 362 -14.19 17.50 -4.43
N LEU A 363 -15.47 17.39 -4.10
CA LEU A 363 -16.18 16.12 -4.01
C LEU A 363 -16.17 15.36 -5.34
N ALA A 364 -16.19 16.09 -6.46
CA ALA A 364 -16.12 15.51 -7.81
C ALA A 364 -14.71 15.10 -8.25
N ASN A 365 -13.69 15.37 -7.43
CA ASN A 365 -12.27 15.19 -7.77
C ASN A 365 -11.90 15.81 -9.13
N HIS A 366 -12.42 17.02 -9.38
CA HIS A 366 -12.21 17.75 -10.62
C HIS A 366 -12.14 19.25 -10.31
N LYS A 367 -11.01 19.88 -10.66
CA LYS A 367 -10.72 21.29 -10.35
C LYS A 367 -11.73 22.31 -10.86
N ASP A 368 -12.40 22.03 -11.97
CA ASP A 368 -13.42 22.93 -12.52
C ASP A 368 -14.78 22.82 -11.81
N SER A 369 -14.96 21.83 -10.93
CA SER A 369 -16.24 21.60 -10.27
C SER A 369 -16.52 22.56 -9.13
N VAL A 370 -15.46 23.11 -8.51
CA VAL A 370 -15.55 24.01 -7.37
C VAL A 370 -14.70 25.24 -7.63
N VAL A 371 -15.32 26.41 -7.49
CA VAL A 371 -14.63 27.71 -7.60
C VAL A 371 -14.66 28.40 -6.25
N LEU A 372 -13.48 28.68 -5.70
CA LEU A 372 -13.29 29.50 -4.51
C LEU A 372 -12.99 30.93 -4.96
N ASN A 373 -13.91 31.85 -4.66
CA ASN A 373 -13.80 33.27 -4.99
C ASN A 373 -13.53 34.08 -3.73
N ASP A 374 -12.63 35.05 -3.84
CA ASP A 374 -12.33 35.99 -2.77
C ASP A 374 -13.42 37.08 -2.62
N THR A 375 -13.59 37.57 -1.39
CA THR A 375 -14.45 38.72 -1.07
C THR A 375 -13.72 40.07 -1.19
N ALA A 376 -12.40 40.08 -0.97
CA ALA A 376 -11.37 41.08 -1.29
C ALA A 376 -10.07 40.71 -0.51
N GLY A 377 -8.89 40.76 -1.15
CA GLY A 377 -7.60 40.47 -0.51
C GLY A 377 -7.12 39.02 -0.73
N THR A 378 -6.62 38.38 0.32
CA THR A 378 -6.08 37.01 0.24
C THR A 378 -7.21 35.98 0.36
N LEU A 379 -7.31 35.07 -0.61
CA LEU A 379 -8.29 33.97 -0.58
C LEU A 379 -7.96 32.93 0.50
N ILE A 380 -6.75 32.36 0.50
CA ILE A 380 -6.31 31.39 1.52
C ILE A 380 -5.08 31.92 2.26
N THR A 381 -5.21 32.16 3.57
CA THR A 381 -4.10 32.55 4.43
C THR A 381 -3.53 31.32 5.14
N ILE A 382 -2.22 31.08 4.98
CA ILE A 382 -1.45 30.03 5.65
C ILE A 382 -0.45 30.69 6.60
N ASN A 383 -0.62 30.44 7.91
CA ASN A 383 0.22 31.07 8.93
C ASN A 383 0.32 30.19 10.18
N ASN A 384 1.54 29.94 10.65
CA ASN A 384 1.82 29.11 11.83
C ASN A 384 1.03 27.79 11.83
N THR A 385 1.05 27.09 10.71
CA THR A 385 0.27 25.86 10.52
C THR A 385 1.07 24.78 9.81
N ASN A 386 0.60 23.55 9.84
CA ASN A 386 1.24 22.41 9.18
C ASN A 386 0.21 21.40 8.69
N ASN A 387 0.64 20.49 7.81
CA ASN A 387 -0.17 19.38 7.30
C ASN A 387 -1.44 19.83 6.57
N ILE A 388 -1.33 20.84 5.71
CA ILE A 388 -2.44 21.36 4.90
C ILE A 388 -2.31 20.91 3.46
N TYR A 389 -3.40 20.40 2.90
CA TYR A 389 -3.45 19.90 1.53
C TYR A 389 -4.61 20.57 0.79
N ILE A 390 -4.34 21.14 -0.38
CA ILE A 390 -5.33 21.80 -1.22
C ILE A 390 -5.24 21.12 -2.58
N ASN A 391 -6.29 20.45 -3.02
CA ASN A 391 -6.25 19.73 -4.29
C ASN A 391 -7.57 19.76 -5.08
N SER A 392 -7.47 19.71 -6.41
CA SER A 392 -8.63 19.61 -7.30
C SER A 392 -9.65 20.75 -7.09
N LEU A 393 -9.18 21.99 -6.99
CA LEU A 393 -10.02 23.20 -6.82
C LEU A 393 -9.63 24.30 -7.83
N THR A 394 -10.58 25.18 -8.15
CA THR A 394 -10.28 26.46 -8.82
C THR A 394 -10.22 27.57 -7.78
N LEU A 395 -9.07 28.24 -7.66
CA LEU A 395 -8.82 29.38 -6.80
C LEU A 395 -8.83 30.64 -7.67
N ASP A 396 -9.91 31.41 -7.66
CA ASP A 396 -10.09 32.57 -8.52
C ASP A 396 -10.06 33.87 -7.71
N VAL A 397 -8.94 34.58 -7.86
CA VAL A 397 -8.72 35.93 -7.33
C VAL A 397 -8.50 36.96 -8.44
N ALA A 398 -8.80 36.62 -9.70
CA ALA A 398 -8.42 37.41 -10.86
C ALA A 398 -9.01 38.83 -10.89
N GLN A 399 -10.18 39.03 -10.27
CA GLN A 399 -10.90 40.30 -10.30
C GLN A 399 -10.74 41.15 -9.03
N ARG A 400 -10.65 40.51 -7.85
CA ARG A 400 -10.84 41.20 -6.56
C ARG A 400 -9.78 40.90 -5.50
N GLY A 401 -8.98 39.85 -5.68
CA GLY A 401 -8.03 39.43 -4.68
C GLY A 401 -6.60 39.83 -5.00
N THR A 402 -5.79 39.85 -3.94
CA THR A 402 -4.34 40.07 -4.00
C THR A 402 -3.62 38.75 -4.21
N TYR A 403 -3.93 37.73 -3.40
CA TYR A 403 -3.27 36.44 -3.47
C TYR A 403 -4.27 35.29 -3.41
N ALA A 404 -4.11 34.27 -4.25
CA ALA A 404 -4.93 33.06 -4.11
C ALA A 404 -4.52 32.30 -2.85
N ILE A 405 -3.22 32.22 -2.58
CA ILE A 405 -2.66 31.68 -1.33
C ILE A 405 -1.54 32.59 -0.83
N GLU A 406 -1.60 32.98 0.45
CA GLU A 406 -0.55 33.77 1.09
C GLU A 406 0.03 33.03 2.31
N PHE A 407 1.36 32.88 2.32
CA PHE A 407 2.11 32.42 3.47
C PHE A 407 2.57 33.61 4.32
N LYS A 408 1.99 33.77 5.51
CA LYS A 408 2.27 34.92 6.41
C LYS A 408 3.18 34.60 7.59
N GLY A 409 3.64 33.36 7.71
CA GLY A 409 4.51 32.93 8.80
C GLY A 409 5.07 31.53 8.57
N SER A 410 5.32 30.80 9.67
CA SER A 410 5.82 29.42 9.59
C SER A 410 4.78 28.49 8.99
N ALA A 411 5.19 27.66 8.03
CA ALA A 411 4.35 26.64 7.45
C ALA A 411 5.17 25.38 7.19
N ASN A 412 4.65 24.18 7.48
CA ASN A 412 5.37 22.95 7.21
C ASN A 412 4.47 21.87 6.61
N ASN A 413 4.97 21.15 5.61
CA ASN A 413 4.22 20.07 4.95
C ASN A 413 2.90 20.57 4.35
N ILE A 414 3.03 21.43 3.35
CA ILE A 414 1.91 22.03 2.63
C ILE A 414 1.94 21.55 1.19
N GLU A 415 0.81 21.08 0.67
CA GLU A 415 0.71 20.62 -0.71
C GLU A 415 -0.44 21.33 -1.42
N ILE A 416 -0.13 21.89 -2.58
CA ILE A 416 -1.09 22.53 -3.47
C ILE A 416 -0.97 21.81 -4.80
N ARG A 417 -2.04 21.13 -5.24
CA ARG A 417 -1.93 20.28 -6.42
C ARG A 417 -3.18 20.19 -7.25
N ASP A 418 -2.98 19.97 -8.55
CA ASP A 418 -4.08 19.73 -9.49
C ASP A 418 -5.14 20.84 -9.45
N CYS A 419 -4.76 22.08 -9.09
CA CYS A 419 -5.65 23.24 -9.00
C CYS A 419 -5.55 24.15 -10.23
N ASN A 420 -6.60 24.93 -10.48
CA ASN A 420 -6.51 26.15 -11.28
C ASN A 420 -6.30 27.33 -10.33
N ILE A 421 -5.34 28.21 -10.61
CA ILE A 421 -5.01 29.37 -9.79
C ILE A 421 -5.03 30.60 -10.70
N TYR A 422 -6.10 31.38 -10.58
CA TYR A 422 -6.32 32.57 -11.39
C TYR A 422 -6.05 33.83 -10.56
N ALA A 423 -5.06 34.61 -10.97
CA ALA A 423 -4.70 35.90 -10.40
C ALA A 423 -4.94 37.02 -11.42
N ASN A 424 -4.77 38.28 -10.99
CA ASN A 424 -5.10 39.42 -11.84
C ASN A 424 -4.28 39.37 -13.15
N PRO A 425 -4.91 39.24 -14.33
CA PRO A 425 -4.20 39.03 -15.60
C PRO A 425 -3.46 40.28 -16.10
N THR A 426 -3.69 41.42 -15.45
CA THR A 426 -3.09 42.71 -15.80
C THR A 426 -2.20 43.26 -14.69
N ALA A 427 -1.84 42.42 -13.71
CA ALA A 427 -0.96 42.80 -12.61
C ALA A 427 0.40 43.31 -13.12
N VAL A 428 0.85 44.43 -12.56
CA VAL A 428 2.17 45.04 -12.84
C VAL A 428 3.00 45.23 -11.57
N THR A 429 2.51 44.73 -10.43
CA THR A 429 3.19 44.77 -9.13
C THR A 429 3.02 43.44 -8.41
N GLU A 430 3.96 43.12 -7.52
CA GLU A 430 3.94 41.94 -6.65
C GLU A 430 2.75 41.87 -5.67
N ALA A 431 1.91 42.90 -5.64
CA ALA A 431 0.69 42.94 -4.82
C ALA A 431 -0.41 41.98 -5.32
N TYR A 432 -0.24 41.41 -6.52
CA TYR A 432 -1.19 40.49 -7.13
C TYR A 432 -0.47 39.25 -7.66
N ALA A 433 -0.65 38.09 -7.03
CA ALA A 433 0.01 36.84 -7.44
C ALA A 433 -0.85 35.61 -7.14
N GLY A 434 -0.59 34.48 -7.80
CA GLY A 434 -1.26 33.23 -7.46
C GLY A 434 -0.91 32.75 -6.04
N ILE A 435 0.39 32.61 -5.75
CA ILE A 435 0.89 32.19 -4.44
C ILE A 435 2.00 33.15 -4.01
N MET A 436 1.90 33.69 -2.79
CA MET A 436 2.87 34.63 -2.24
C MET A 436 3.37 34.19 -0.85
N LYS A 437 4.67 34.36 -0.59
CA LYS A 437 5.23 34.32 0.76
C LYS A 437 5.55 35.76 1.17
N SER A 438 4.81 36.32 2.11
CA SER A 438 4.95 37.74 2.47
C SER A 438 6.38 38.04 2.94
N GLU A 439 6.86 39.23 2.58
CA GLU A 439 8.14 39.77 3.06
C GLU A 439 8.02 40.26 4.51
N ASN A 440 9.17 40.36 5.21
CA ASN A 440 9.26 40.91 6.58
C ASN A 440 8.41 40.20 7.64
N VAL A 441 7.92 39.00 7.35
CA VAL A 441 7.24 38.14 8.33
C VAL A 441 8.18 37.03 8.79
N ASN A 442 8.24 36.81 10.10
CA ASN A 442 9.02 35.74 10.70
C ASN A 442 8.40 34.37 10.38
N GLY A 443 9.25 33.37 10.15
CA GLY A 443 8.83 31.99 9.93
C GLY A 443 9.23 31.42 8.57
N ILE A 444 9.42 30.11 8.55
CA ILE A 444 9.90 29.37 7.37
C ILE A 444 8.73 28.57 6.79
N ALA A 445 8.55 28.67 5.47
CA ALA A 445 7.72 27.73 4.73
C ALA A 445 8.60 26.55 4.29
N ASN A 446 8.51 25.43 5.02
CA ASN A 446 9.32 24.24 4.81
C ASN A 446 8.47 23.08 4.23
N ASN A 447 9.07 22.23 3.41
CA ASN A 447 8.38 21.10 2.78
C ASN A 447 7.05 21.52 2.09
N VAL A 448 7.13 22.55 1.25
CA VAL A 448 6.01 23.03 0.43
C VAL A 448 6.11 22.41 -0.96
N ARG A 449 5.01 21.81 -1.43
CA ARG A 449 4.94 21.12 -2.73
C ARG A 449 3.83 21.75 -3.58
N ILE A 450 4.19 22.15 -4.81
CA ILE A 450 3.29 22.77 -5.79
C ILE A 450 3.33 21.89 -7.04
N ILE A 451 2.29 21.09 -7.29
CA ILE A 451 2.33 19.98 -8.25
C ILE A 451 1.15 20.08 -9.23
N HIS A 452 1.39 20.02 -10.54
CA HIS A 452 0.33 19.97 -11.58
C HIS A 452 -0.75 21.06 -11.50
N ASN A 453 -0.40 22.25 -11.01
CA ASN A 453 -1.31 23.40 -11.00
C ASN A 453 -1.26 24.16 -12.33
N VAL A 454 -2.37 24.80 -12.69
CA VAL A 454 -2.45 25.76 -13.80
C VAL A 454 -2.50 27.16 -13.20
N PHE A 455 -1.57 28.02 -13.60
CA PHE A 455 -1.55 29.44 -13.21
C PHE A 455 -1.96 30.31 -14.40
N ASP A 456 -2.83 31.27 -14.16
CA ASP A 456 -3.21 32.30 -15.13
C ASP A 456 -3.27 33.68 -14.45
N GLY A 457 -2.56 34.67 -14.99
CA GLY A 457 -2.38 36.00 -14.39
C GLY A 457 -1.44 36.05 -13.18
N GLY A 458 -1.39 37.23 -12.53
CA GLY A 458 -0.42 37.56 -11.49
C GLY A 458 0.85 38.24 -12.04
N PHE A 459 1.60 38.91 -11.16
CA PHE A 459 2.90 39.53 -11.44
C PHE A 459 4.06 38.54 -11.39
#